data_AF-A0A851Y7A8-F1
#
_entry.id   AF-A0A851Y7A8-F1
#
_cell.length_a   1.000
_cell.length_b   1.000
_cell.length_c   1.000
_cell.angle_alpha   90.00
_cell.angle_beta   90.00
_cell.angle_gamma   90.00
#
_symmetry.space_group_name_H-M   'P 1'
#
loop_
_entity.id
_entity.type
_entity.pdbx_description
1 polymer ?
#
loop_
_entity_poly.entity_id
_entity_poly.type
_entity_poly.pdbx_seq_one_letter_code
_entity_poly.pdbx_strand_id
1 'polypeptide(L)'
;MSQSGASRLAGSPPLPGGSLLALLAPEPSPSPPSGTPSPGPPPALLEGDWEGREGLRLRELEEARARAAQMEKTMRWWSDCTANWREKWSKVRAERNRAREEVRQLRHRLEALTKELASLRRDRDRDRDHNRDHNRERDRDRDRLHGAEGEAEPEHEPVRDVGAEVPPKAKELELMENILASKQDESWEQRSSRASFTRQERSRLLWEDVSIMEEDATKVTALKLRLDESQKVLLKEREDKLALSKSIEKLEGELSQWKIKYEELNKNKQEMLKQLNILKEIHQDELGRISEDLEDELGARSSMDKKLAELRAEMERLQAENAAEWGRRERLETEKLNLERENKKLRAQIEDLEEVLARKRRQTASALDTDLKTIQAELFEKNKELADLKHIHSKLKQYQEKVAELAHANCCMEQHEGEVKKLRLRVEELKKELAQAEDELDEAHNQTRKLQRSLDEQTEQSESFQVQLEHLQSRLRRQQSTPLFGKMRSTRFGPDDTGDGTSDPDEDEDLQIQVP
;
A
#
# COMPACT_ATOMS: atom_id res chain seq x y z
N MET A 1 -6.43 -37.94 33.17
CA MET A 1 -6.44 -37.64 31.72
C MET A 1 -5.80 -36.27 31.56
N SER A 2 -4.75 -36.15 30.76
CA SER A 2 -3.95 -34.91 30.69
C SER A 2 -3.63 -34.58 29.24
N GLN A 3 -3.91 -33.35 28.81
CA GLN A 3 -3.47 -32.83 27.51
C GLN A 3 -2.79 -31.47 27.71
N SER A 4 -1.46 -31.45 27.60
CA SER A 4 -0.68 -30.21 27.60
C SER A 4 -0.64 -29.62 26.19
N GLY A 5 -1.42 -28.57 25.94
CA GLY A 5 -1.40 -27.84 24.67
C GLY A 5 -0.09 -27.05 24.49
N ALA A 6 0.90 -27.67 23.86
CA ALA A 6 2.20 -27.04 23.61
C ALA A 6 2.11 -25.97 22.49
N SER A 7 2.04 -24.70 22.87
CA SER A 7 2.05 -23.56 21.94
C SER A 7 3.38 -23.47 21.18
N ARG A 8 3.39 -23.88 19.90
CA ARG A 8 4.54 -23.70 19.00
C ARG A 8 4.72 -22.22 18.67
N LEU A 9 5.81 -21.62 19.17
CA LEU A 9 6.29 -20.33 18.67
C LEU A 9 6.74 -20.48 17.22
N ALA A 10 6.14 -19.71 16.31
CA ALA A 10 6.59 -19.63 14.92
C ALA A 10 7.91 -18.85 14.87
N GLY A 11 9.00 -19.52 14.49
CA GLY A 11 10.30 -18.88 14.31
C GLY A 11 10.35 -18.04 13.04
N SER A 12 11.01 -16.87 13.11
CA SER A 12 11.31 -16.06 11.92
C SER A 12 12.23 -16.84 10.97
N PRO A 13 11.98 -16.82 9.64
CA PRO A 13 12.94 -17.37 8.69
C PRO A 13 14.21 -16.51 8.66
N PRO A 14 15.41 -17.10 8.49
CA PRO A 14 16.64 -16.34 8.33
C PRO A 14 16.67 -15.63 6.97
N LEU A 15 17.15 -14.37 6.96
CA LEU A 15 17.39 -13.64 5.72
C LEU A 15 18.65 -14.18 5.03
N PRO A 16 18.61 -14.52 3.72
CA PRO A 16 19.82 -14.80 2.97
C PRO A 16 20.60 -13.49 2.78
N GLY A 17 21.87 -13.47 3.21
CA GLY A 17 22.77 -12.33 3.05
C GLY A 17 23.28 -12.16 1.62
N GLY A 18 22.38 -11.80 0.69
CA GLY A 18 22.71 -11.49 -0.71
C GLY A 18 22.69 -9.98 -0.97
N SER A 19 23.78 -9.44 -1.51
CA SER A 19 23.88 -8.01 -1.82
C SER A 19 23.07 -7.65 -3.07
N LEU A 20 21.93 -6.96 -2.89
CA LEU A 20 21.06 -6.48 -3.97
C LEU A 20 21.65 -5.32 -4.79
N LEU A 21 22.92 -4.94 -4.57
CA LEU A 21 23.63 -3.93 -5.36
C LEU A 21 24.28 -4.47 -6.65
N ALA A 22 24.30 -5.80 -6.86
CA ALA A 22 25.02 -6.42 -7.98
C ALA A 22 24.25 -6.50 -9.31
N LEU A 23 22.94 -6.20 -9.34
CA LEU A 23 22.05 -6.39 -10.50
C LEU A 23 21.71 -5.09 -11.26
N LEU A 24 22.48 -4.02 -11.06
CA LEU A 24 22.23 -2.69 -11.62
C LEU A 24 23.46 -2.04 -12.28
N ALA A 25 24.52 -2.82 -12.54
CA ALA A 25 25.65 -2.38 -13.35
C ALA A 25 25.30 -2.52 -14.85
N PRO A 26 25.43 -1.46 -15.67
CA PRO A 26 25.29 -1.58 -17.12
C PRO A 26 26.57 -2.15 -17.75
N GLU A 27 26.42 -3.16 -18.60
CA GLU A 27 27.50 -3.71 -19.43
C GLU A 27 28.09 -2.64 -20.37
N PRO A 28 29.43 -2.53 -20.50
CA PRO A 28 30.06 -1.56 -21.40
C PRO A 28 30.04 -2.04 -22.85
N SER A 29 29.11 -1.51 -23.65
CA SER A 29 29.08 -1.73 -25.11
C SER A 29 30.37 -1.21 -25.77
N PRO A 30 30.98 -1.94 -26.72
CA PRO A 30 32.24 -1.54 -27.36
C PRO A 30 32.07 -0.31 -28.27
N SER A 31 33.08 0.57 -28.25
CA SER A 31 33.15 1.76 -29.09
C SER A 31 33.31 1.41 -30.58
N PRO A 32 32.63 2.12 -31.51
CA PRO A 32 32.92 2.01 -32.93
C PRO A 32 34.29 2.65 -33.27
N PRO A 33 34.98 2.20 -34.33
CA PRO A 33 36.26 2.77 -34.73
C PRO A 33 36.10 4.16 -35.35
N SER A 34 36.99 5.09 -34.97
CA SER A 34 37.04 6.45 -35.51
C SER A 34 37.46 6.46 -36.98
N GLY A 35 36.50 6.58 -37.90
CA GLY A 35 36.74 6.69 -39.35
C GLY A 35 35.89 7.78 -39.99
N THR A 36 36.49 8.95 -40.27
CA THR A 36 35.82 10.09 -40.91
C THR A 36 35.98 10.06 -42.44
N PRO A 37 34.90 9.86 -43.22
CA PRO A 37 34.86 10.36 -44.60
C PRO A 37 34.59 11.87 -44.60
N SER A 38 35.15 12.59 -45.58
CA SER A 38 34.99 14.04 -45.70
C SER A 38 33.58 14.41 -46.21
N PRO A 39 32.94 15.48 -45.70
CA PRO A 39 31.66 15.96 -46.23
C PRO A 39 31.85 16.62 -47.61
N GLY A 40 31.24 16.02 -48.64
CA GLY A 40 31.05 16.70 -49.93
C GLY A 40 30.02 17.85 -49.83
N PRO A 41 30.00 18.79 -50.80
CA PRO A 41 29.05 19.89 -50.79
C PRO A 41 27.59 19.39 -50.91
N PRO A 42 26.63 20.01 -50.21
CA PRO A 42 25.25 19.53 -50.14
C PRO A 42 24.49 19.74 -51.47
N PRO A 43 23.73 18.75 -51.98
CA PRO A 43 22.78 18.95 -53.06
C PRO A 43 21.61 19.83 -52.60
N ALA A 44 21.42 20.99 -53.23
CA ALA A 44 20.40 21.97 -52.86
C ALA A 44 18.99 21.60 -53.35
N LEU A 45 18.40 20.53 -52.80
CA LEU A 45 17.04 20.06 -53.15
C LEU A 45 16.19 19.49 -51.98
N LEU A 46 16.56 19.70 -50.71
CA LEU A 46 15.85 19.13 -49.54
C LEU A 46 15.60 20.14 -48.39
N GLU A 47 15.04 21.31 -48.71
CA GLU A 47 14.63 22.28 -47.67
C GLU A 47 13.31 21.85 -46.96
N GLY A 48 12.36 21.28 -47.70
CA GLY A 48 11.01 20.95 -47.21
C GLY A 48 10.85 19.70 -46.32
N ASP A 49 11.93 18.96 -46.04
CA ASP A 49 11.90 17.75 -45.20
C ASP A 49 12.39 18.01 -43.76
N TRP A 50 13.01 19.18 -43.50
CA TRP A 50 13.51 19.54 -42.18
C TRP A 50 12.39 19.77 -41.16
N GLU A 51 11.35 20.53 -41.50
CA GLU A 51 10.21 20.77 -40.60
C GLU A 51 9.48 19.47 -40.21
N GLY A 52 9.41 18.51 -41.14
CA GLY A 52 8.85 17.17 -40.88
C GLY A 52 9.66 16.39 -39.85
N ARG A 53 10.99 16.38 -39.98
CA ARG A 53 11.91 15.72 -39.04
C ARG A 53 11.97 16.43 -37.68
N GLU A 54 12.01 17.76 -37.67
CA GLU A 54 11.99 18.55 -36.43
C GLU A 54 10.67 18.37 -35.68
N GLY A 55 9.53 18.34 -36.40
CA GLY A 55 8.21 18.06 -35.83
C GLY A 55 8.04 16.62 -35.30
N LEU A 56 8.66 15.62 -35.95
CA LEU A 56 8.75 14.26 -35.42
C LEU A 56 9.59 14.24 -34.12
N ARG A 57 10.77 14.85 -34.14
CA ARG A 57 11.68 14.93 -32.99
C ARG A 57 11.08 15.67 -31.79
N LEU A 58 10.28 16.70 -32.04
CA LEU A 58 9.49 17.41 -31.04
C LEU A 58 8.43 16.49 -30.40
N ARG A 59 7.68 15.71 -31.21
CA ARG A 59 6.75 14.70 -30.67
C ARG A 59 7.44 13.62 -29.86
N GLU A 60 8.59 13.12 -30.31
CA GLU A 60 9.38 12.13 -29.56
C GLU A 60 9.85 12.70 -28.21
N LEU A 61 10.28 13.97 -28.17
CA LEU A 61 10.63 14.66 -26.93
C LEU A 61 9.43 14.89 -26.01
N GLU A 62 8.25 15.23 -26.54
CA GLU A 62 7.02 15.36 -25.74
C GLU A 62 6.52 14.01 -25.23
N GLU A 63 6.60 12.95 -26.02
CA GLU A 63 6.23 11.60 -25.57
C GLU A 63 7.23 11.07 -24.53
N ALA A 64 8.53 11.34 -24.69
CA ALA A 64 9.54 11.04 -23.68
C ALA A 64 9.30 11.81 -22.37
N ARG A 65 8.94 13.10 -22.44
CA ARG A 65 8.53 13.91 -21.27
C ARG A 65 7.26 13.36 -20.62
N ALA A 66 6.26 12.94 -21.38
CA ALA A 66 5.04 12.34 -20.86
C ALA A 66 5.30 11.00 -20.14
N ARG A 67 6.13 10.13 -20.74
CA ARG A 67 6.60 8.87 -20.12
C ARG A 67 7.37 9.15 -18.82
N ALA A 68 8.29 10.12 -18.83
CA ALA A 68 9.04 10.53 -17.64
C ALA A 68 8.12 11.08 -16.53
N ALA A 69 7.16 11.95 -16.86
CA ALA A 69 6.19 12.47 -15.89
C ALA A 69 5.30 11.37 -15.27
N GLN A 70 4.96 10.33 -16.05
CA GLN A 70 4.22 9.17 -15.56
C GLN A 70 5.08 8.26 -14.67
N MET A 71 6.36 8.07 -14.99
CA MET A 71 7.33 7.44 -14.08
C MET A 71 7.49 8.23 -12.78
N GLU A 72 7.55 9.56 -12.84
CA GLU A 72 7.65 10.43 -11.68
C GLU A 72 6.42 10.38 -10.76
N LYS A 73 5.20 10.27 -11.32
CA LYS A 73 3.98 9.99 -10.53
C LYS A 73 4.06 8.62 -9.85
N THR A 74 4.53 7.61 -10.60
CA THR A 74 4.66 6.23 -10.11
C THR A 74 5.67 6.14 -8.97
N MET A 75 6.84 6.78 -9.09
CA MET A 75 7.86 6.84 -8.04
C MET A 75 7.40 7.62 -6.80
N ARG A 76 6.66 8.73 -6.95
CA ARG A 76 6.03 9.41 -5.81
C ARG A 76 5.03 8.52 -5.09
N TRP A 77 4.14 7.84 -5.81
CA TRP A 77 3.19 6.90 -5.21
C TRP A 77 3.88 5.77 -4.41
N TRP A 78 4.94 5.15 -4.95
CA TRP A 78 5.74 4.17 -4.21
C TRP A 78 6.43 4.76 -2.96
N SER A 79 6.94 5.99 -3.06
CA SER A 79 7.51 6.73 -1.93
C SER A 79 6.47 6.98 -0.83
N ASP A 80 5.29 7.47 -1.19
CA ASP A 80 4.20 7.79 -0.27
C ASP A 80 3.64 6.53 0.40
N CYS A 81 3.44 5.45 -0.35
CA CYS A 81 3.10 4.14 0.21
C CYS A 81 4.17 3.65 1.21
N THR A 82 5.45 3.82 0.89
CA THR A 82 6.55 3.43 1.77
C THR A 82 6.61 4.30 3.04
N ALA A 83 6.38 5.61 2.91
CA ALA A 83 6.32 6.54 4.04
C ALA A 83 5.14 6.22 4.96
N ASN A 84 3.94 6.01 4.41
CA ASN A 84 2.72 5.63 5.13
C ASN A 84 2.89 4.32 5.91
N TRP A 85 3.57 3.33 5.30
CA TRP A 85 3.87 2.06 5.96
C TRP A 85 4.89 2.22 7.09
N ARG A 86 5.99 2.96 6.88
CA ARG A 86 6.97 3.31 7.93
C ARG A 86 6.31 4.04 9.09
N GLU A 87 5.39 4.96 8.83
CA GLU A 87 4.68 5.72 9.85
C GLU A 87 3.76 4.81 10.69
N LYS A 88 2.91 4.00 10.04
CA LYS A 88 2.04 3.01 10.70
C LYS A 88 2.84 2.05 11.58
N TRP A 89 3.94 1.49 11.05
CA TRP A 89 4.84 0.62 11.82
C TRP A 89 5.61 1.36 12.92
N SER A 90 5.73 2.68 12.87
CA SER A 90 6.30 3.47 13.96
C SER A 90 5.27 3.73 15.06
N LYS A 91 4.02 4.03 14.72
CA LYS A 91 2.90 4.13 15.67
C LYS A 91 2.67 2.82 16.43
N VAL A 92 2.51 1.70 15.73
CA VAL A 92 2.36 0.36 16.35
C VAL A 92 3.55 -0.03 17.23
N ARG A 93 4.79 0.31 16.84
CA ARG A 93 5.97 0.09 17.69
C ARG A 93 5.97 0.99 18.93
N ALA A 94 5.52 2.24 18.81
CA ALA A 94 5.42 3.18 19.92
C ALA A 94 4.34 2.75 20.92
N GLU A 95 3.13 2.41 20.46
CA GLU A 95 2.03 1.88 21.28
C GLU A 95 2.45 0.60 22.02
N ARG A 96 3.02 -0.38 21.31
CA ARG A 96 3.58 -1.60 21.89
C ARG A 96 4.65 -1.30 22.95
N ASN A 97 5.49 -0.28 22.74
CA ASN A 97 6.48 0.13 23.73
C ASN A 97 5.84 0.82 24.94
N ARG A 98 4.80 1.64 24.72
CA ARG A 98 4.04 2.33 25.76
C ARG A 98 3.34 1.35 26.68
N ALA A 99 2.59 0.39 26.12
CA ALA A 99 1.94 -0.69 26.87
C ALA A 99 2.93 -1.56 27.65
N ARG A 100 4.14 -1.81 27.10
CA ARG A 100 5.22 -2.49 27.82
C ARG A 100 5.73 -1.68 29.03
N GLU A 101 5.77 -0.36 28.92
CA GLU A 101 6.21 0.52 30.00
C GLU A 101 5.12 0.73 31.05
N GLU A 102 3.85 0.85 30.65
CA GLU A 102 2.69 0.84 31.53
C GLU A 102 2.65 -0.46 32.35
N VAL A 103 2.91 -1.62 31.73
CA VAL A 103 3.06 -2.90 32.45
C VAL A 103 4.25 -2.90 33.42
N ARG A 104 5.36 -2.21 33.13
CA ARG A 104 6.45 -2.03 34.12
C ARG A 104 6.01 -1.15 35.27
N GLN A 105 5.39 -0.01 35.01
CA GLN A 105 4.93 0.93 36.04
C GLN A 105 3.87 0.30 36.95
N LEU A 106 2.93 -0.47 36.40
CA LEU A 106 1.94 -1.22 37.17
C LEU A 106 2.59 -2.30 38.05
N ARG A 107 3.63 -3.00 37.57
CA ARG A 107 4.40 -3.95 38.40
C ARG A 107 5.12 -3.25 39.56
N HIS A 108 5.81 -2.14 39.31
CA HIS A 108 6.48 -1.37 40.37
C HIS A 108 5.49 -0.82 41.41
N ARG A 109 4.31 -0.34 40.97
CA ARG A 109 3.22 0.08 41.88
C ARG A 109 2.66 -1.09 42.70
N LEU A 110 2.44 -2.24 42.08
CA LEU A 110 1.97 -3.44 42.79
C LEU A 110 3.00 -3.91 43.83
N GLU A 111 4.29 -3.88 43.50
CA GLU A 111 5.36 -4.17 44.45
C GLU A 111 5.43 -3.17 45.61
N ALA A 112 5.24 -1.86 45.34
CA ALA A 112 5.20 -0.82 46.37
C ALA A 112 4.03 -1.05 47.34
N LEU A 113 2.80 -1.17 46.81
CA LEU A 113 1.60 -1.46 47.60
C LEU A 113 1.72 -2.80 48.37
N THR A 114 2.40 -3.80 47.81
CA THR A 114 2.68 -5.07 48.52
C THR A 114 3.66 -4.86 49.69
N LYS A 115 4.67 -4.00 49.53
CA LYS A 115 5.62 -3.64 50.61
C LYS A 115 4.94 -2.82 51.71
N GLU A 116 4.04 -1.90 51.33
CA GLU A 116 3.21 -1.09 52.25
C GLU A 116 2.20 -1.94 53.04
N LEU A 117 1.47 -2.84 52.37
CA LEU A 117 0.62 -3.84 53.04
C LEU A 117 1.44 -4.75 53.97
N ALA A 118 2.69 -5.03 53.63
CA ALA A 118 3.59 -5.81 54.49
C ALA A 118 4.15 -5.00 55.68
N SER A 119 4.31 -3.67 55.61
CA SER A 119 4.60 -2.84 56.79
C SER A 119 3.36 -2.69 57.67
N LEU A 120 2.22 -2.27 57.12
CA LEU A 120 0.98 -2.10 57.87
C LEU A 120 0.55 -3.37 58.63
N ARG A 121 0.80 -4.57 58.07
CA ARG A 121 0.64 -5.83 58.80
C ARG A 121 1.61 -5.97 59.98
N ARG A 122 2.91 -5.74 59.77
CA ARG A 122 3.92 -5.78 60.84
C ARG A 122 3.65 -4.75 61.94
N ASP A 123 3.18 -3.57 61.58
CA ASP A 123 2.90 -2.50 62.53
C ASP A 123 1.64 -2.80 63.34
N ARG A 124 0.53 -3.20 62.69
CA ARG A 124 -0.65 -3.74 63.39
C ARG A 124 -0.32 -4.94 64.29
N ASP A 125 0.56 -5.84 63.84
CA ASP A 125 0.95 -7.02 64.62
C ASP A 125 1.86 -6.62 65.81
N ARG A 126 2.69 -5.57 65.67
CA ARG A 126 3.40 -4.91 66.79
C ARG A 126 2.42 -4.26 67.76
N ASP A 127 1.42 -3.52 67.29
CA ASP A 127 0.43 -2.84 68.14
C ASP A 127 -0.38 -3.86 68.94
N ARG A 128 -0.78 -4.96 68.31
CA ARG A 128 -1.48 -6.07 68.97
C ARG A 128 -0.60 -6.72 70.05
N ASP A 129 0.70 -6.87 69.79
CA ASP A 129 1.64 -7.43 70.76
C ASP A 129 1.94 -6.45 71.91
N HIS A 130 2.11 -5.15 71.64
CA HIS A 130 2.19 -4.11 72.68
C HIS A 130 0.92 -4.08 73.54
N ASN A 131 -0.27 -4.14 72.93
CA ASN A 131 -1.55 -4.14 73.64
C ASN A 131 -1.73 -5.42 74.49
N ARG A 132 -1.34 -6.59 73.96
CA ARG A 132 -1.29 -7.84 74.75
C ARG A 132 -0.37 -7.71 75.96
N ASP A 133 0.80 -7.09 75.79
CA ASP A 133 1.79 -6.99 76.84
C ASP A 133 1.44 -5.88 77.86
N HIS A 134 0.80 -4.78 77.44
CA HIS A 134 0.10 -3.83 78.33
C HIS A 134 -1.04 -4.50 79.10
N ASN A 135 -1.82 -5.39 78.49
CA ASN A 135 -2.90 -6.07 79.20
C ASN A 135 -2.34 -7.07 80.22
N ARG A 136 -1.25 -7.78 79.90
CA ARG A 136 -0.50 -8.60 80.87
C ARG A 136 0.08 -7.78 82.02
N GLU A 137 0.50 -6.55 81.77
CA GLU A 137 0.99 -5.64 82.81
C GLU A 137 -0.16 -5.13 83.69
N ARG A 138 -1.28 -4.72 83.09
CA ARG A 138 -2.54 -4.41 83.81
C ARG A 138 -3.05 -5.57 84.64
N ASP A 139 -2.98 -6.81 84.14
CA ASP A 139 -3.42 -7.98 84.88
C ASP A 139 -2.43 -8.36 85.99
N ARG A 140 -1.13 -8.11 85.83
CA ARG A 140 -0.15 -8.22 86.95
C ARG A 140 -0.36 -7.16 88.02
N ASP A 141 -0.70 -5.93 87.64
CA ASP A 141 -1.01 -4.86 88.60
C ASP A 141 -2.37 -5.09 89.26
N ARG A 142 -3.33 -5.68 88.54
CA ARG A 142 -4.57 -6.22 89.11
C ARG A 142 -4.27 -7.33 90.14
N ASP A 143 -3.43 -8.30 89.82
CA ASP A 143 -3.01 -9.36 90.75
C ASP A 143 -2.27 -8.79 91.97
N ARG A 144 -1.51 -7.70 91.82
CA ARG A 144 -0.87 -6.98 92.94
C ARG A 144 -1.88 -6.25 93.82
N LEU A 145 -2.95 -5.71 93.24
CA LEU A 145 -4.03 -5.02 93.97
C LEU A 145 -4.98 -6.01 94.66
N HIS A 146 -5.42 -7.06 93.95
CA HIS A 146 -6.21 -8.16 94.52
C HIS A 146 -5.39 -9.06 95.47
N GLY A 147 -4.06 -9.01 95.39
CA GLY A 147 -3.15 -9.57 96.41
C GLY A 147 -3.02 -8.72 97.67
N ALA A 148 -3.63 -7.53 97.72
CA ALA A 148 -3.62 -6.61 98.85
C ALA A 148 -5.01 -6.37 99.47
N GLU A 149 -6.08 -6.43 98.67
CA GLU A 149 -7.47 -6.32 99.13
C GLU A 149 -8.29 -7.55 98.69
N GLY A 150 -8.93 -8.22 99.65
CA GLY A 150 -9.71 -9.43 99.43
C GLY A 150 -11.21 -9.17 99.21
N GLU A 151 -11.86 -10.11 98.52
CA GLU A 151 -13.31 -10.31 98.39
C GLU A 151 -14.17 -9.05 98.10
N ALA A 152 -14.33 -8.75 96.81
CA ALA A 152 -15.49 -8.01 96.31
C ALA A 152 -15.96 -8.58 94.96
N GLU A 153 -17.11 -9.25 94.97
CA GLU A 153 -17.79 -9.72 93.75
C GLU A 153 -18.67 -8.59 93.18
N PRO A 154 -18.68 -8.35 91.86
CA PRO A 154 -19.71 -7.56 91.21
C PRO A 154 -20.53 -8.42 90.23
N GLU A 155 -21.81 -8.60 90.54
CA GLU A 155 -22.81 -9.09 89.56
C GLU A 155 -22.87 -8.15 88.35
N HIS A 156 -23.10 -8.69 87.15
CA HIS A 156 -23.13 -7.90 85.93
C HIS A 156 -24.53 -7.97 85.29
N GLU A 157 -25.32 -6.91 85.42
CA GLU A 157 -26.64 -6.83 84.79
C GLU A 157 -26.54 -6.82 83.25
N PRO A 158 -27.50 -7.44 82.54
CA PRO A 158 -27.61 -7.37 81.09
C PRO A 158 -28.32 -6.08 80.65
N VAL A 159 -27.58 -5.21 79.96
CA VAL A 159 -28.11 -3.96 79.36
C VAL A 159 -29.29 -4.28 78.43
N ARG A 160 -30.40 -3.55 78.58
CA ARG A 160 -31.53 -3.53 77.63
C ARG A 160 -31.48 -2.27 76.78
N ASP A 161 -31.76 -2.41 75.49
CA ASP A 161 -32.03 -1.28 74.60
C ASP A 161 -33.22 -0.46 75.10
N VAL A 162 -33.03 0.85 75.22
CA VAL A 162 -34.10 1.81 75.49
C VAL A 162 -34.56 2.40 74.15
N GLY A 163 -35.61 1.82 73.59
CA GLY A 163 -36.32 2.41 72.46
C GLY A 163 -37.01 3.72 72.87
N ALA A 164 -37.09 4.68 71.95
CA ALA A 164 -37.65 6.00 72.22
C ALA A 164 -39.20 6.01 72.18
N GLU A 165 -39.83 6.59 73.21
CA GLU A 165 -41.19 7.13 73.14
C GLU A 165 -41.31 8.45 73.92
N VAL A 166 -42.21 9.33 73.47
CA VAL A 166 -42.43 10.70 73.97
C VAL A 166 -43.87 11.13 73.61
N PRO A 167 -44.64 11.84 74.45
CA PRO A 167 -44.77 11.83 75.92
C PRO A 167 -46.23 11.45 76.31
N PRO A 168 -46.71 11.68 77.57
CA PRO A 168 -47.77 12.71 77.69
C PRO A 168 -47.91 13.42 79.07
N LYS A 169 -48.38 14.69 79.01
CA LYS A 169 -49.06 15.49 80.06
C LYS A 169 -48.22 15.83 81.33
N ALA A 170 -47.89 17.08 81.64
CA ALA A 170 -48.71 18.29 81.83
C ALA A 170 -49.50 18.35 83.17
N LYS A 171 -48.86 18.94 84.18
CA LYS A 171 -49.42 19.71 85.32
C LYS A 171 -48.29 20.41 86.08
N GLU A 172 -48.66 21.35 86.96
CA GLU A 172 -47.81 22.18 87.83
C GLU A 172 -47.06 23.34 87.13
N LEU A 173 -47.70 24.52 87.13
CA LEU A 173 -47.09 25.82 86.87
C LEU A 173 -47.92 26.92 87.57
N GLU A 174 -48.01 26.85 88.89
CA GLU A 174 -48.70 27.83 89.74
C GLU A 174 -48.06 27.81 91.14
N LEU A 175 -48.08 28.95 91.85
CA LEU A 175 -47.31 29.25 93.08
C LEU A 175 -45.79 29.38 92.83
N MET A 176 -45.09 30.45 93.26
CA MET A 176 -45.55 31.62 94.00
C MET A 176 -44.65 32.84 93.72
N GLU A 177 -45.23 33.91 93.17
CA GLU A 177 -44.61 35.25 93.05
C GLU A 177 -45.48 36.27 93.82
N ASN A 178 -44.91 37.44 94.14
CA ASN A 178 -45.50 38.60 94.83
C ASN A 178 -45.61 38.49 96.37
N ILE A 179 -44.56 38.94 97.07
CA ILE A 179 -44.74 39.82 98.24
C ILE A 179 -43.73 40.96 98.17
N LEU A 180 -44.19 42.17 97.81
CA LEU A 180 -43.60 43.42 98.27
C LEU A 180 -44.64 44.56 98.23
N ALA A 181 -44.55 45.45 99.22
CA ALA A 181 -45.18 46.77 99.31
C ALA A 181 -46.73 46.89 99.16
N SER A 182 -47.42 47.00 100.30
CA SER A 182 -48.41 48.05 100.50
C SER A 182 -48.33 48.59 101.94
N LYS A 183 -48.86 49.79 102.19
CA LYS A 183 -48.55 50.61 103.38
C LYS A 183 -49.70 51.53 103.80
N GLN A 184 -50.32 51.24 104.93
CA GLN A 184 -51.11 52.14 105.81
C GLN A 184 -51.03 51.52 107.22
N ASP A 185 -50.63 52.18 108.31
CA ASP A 185 -50.73 53.59 108.76
C ASP A 185 -52.13 53.97 109.27
N GLU A 186 -52.23 54.11 110.60
CA GLU A 186 -53.16 54.93 111.40
C GLU A 186 -52.60 54.99 112.85
N SER A 187 -52.91 56.06 113.60
CA SER A 187 -52.35 56.39 114.93
C SER A 187 -53.43 57.15 115.72
N TRP A 188 -53.59 57.00 117.05
CA TRP A 188 -52.79 57.71 118.07
C TRP A 188 -53.11 57.24 119.52
N GLU A 189 -52.42 57.86 120.49
CA GLU A 189 -52.66 57.88 121.94
C GLU A 189 -54.15 58.19 122.35
N GLN A 190 -54.63 58.12 123.61
CA GLN A 190 -54.03 58.71 124.84
C GLN A 190 -54.68 58.24 126.18
N ARG A 191 -54.40 58.98 127.27
CA ARG A 191 -54.43 58.59 128.70
C ARG A 191 -55.76 58.93 129.44
N SER A 192 -55.73 58.73 130.77
CA SER A 192 -56.57 59.31 131.85
C SER A 192 -57.85 58.54 132.27
N SER A 193 -58.33 58.61 133.53
CA SER A 193 -57.83 59.36 134.71
C SER A 193 -58.35 58.87 136.09
N ARG A 194 -57.65 59.32 137.15
CA ARG A 194 -58.14 59.70 138.51
C ARG A 194 -58.93 58.71 139.42
N ALA A 195 -58.23 58.28 140.47
CA ALA A 195 -58.45 58.53 141.91
C ALA A 195 -59.85 58.92 142.47
N SER A 196 -60.07 58.58 143.75
CA SER A 196 -61.13 59.09 144.65
C SER A 196 -60.59 59.33 146.08
N PHE A 197 -61.26 60.15 146.90
CA PHE A 197 -60.73 60.77 148.14
C PHE A 197 -61.74 60.81 149.32
N THR A 198 -61.24 61.12 150.53
CA THR A 198 -61.97 61.42 151.80
C THR A 198 -62.60 60.20 152.52
N ARG A 199 -62.96 60.16 153.82
CA ARG A 199 -63.02 61.07 155.02
C ARG A 199 -63.08 60.17 156.30
N GLN A 200 -63.10 60.54 157.59
CA GLN A 200 -63.04 61.77 158.43
C GLN A 200 -62.54 61.34 159.86
N GLU A 201 -61.42 61.83 160.42
CA GLU A 201 -61.28 62.96 161.38
C GLU A 201 -62.21 62.95 162.64
N ARG A 202 -61.62 62.83 163.86
CA ARG A 202 -61.78 63.79 164.98
C ARG A 202 -60.89 63.54 166.24
N SER A 203 -60.22 64.61 166.72
CA SER A 203 -59.69 64.84 168.09
C SER A 203 -58.60 63.88 168.63
N ARG A 204 -57.66 64.30 169.50
CA ARG A 204 -57.59 65.50 170.37
C ARG A 204 -56.14 66.05 170.44
N LEU A 205 -56.00 67.37 170.40
CA LEU A 205 -54.71 68.09 170.33
C LEU A 205 -53.87 67.94 171.62
N LEU A 206 -52.64 67.41 171.50
CA LEU A 206 -51.48 67.74 172.37
C LEU A 206 -50.11 67.22 171.84
N TRP A 207 -49.95 66.99 170.53
CA TRP A 207 -48.81 66.24 169.95
C TRP A 207 -48.18 66.87 168.69
N GLU A 208 -48.44 68.15 168.41
CA GLU A 208 -48.12 68.78 167.12
C GLU A 208 -46.61 68.87 166.82
N ASP A 209 -45.74 69.02 167.83
CA ASP A 209 -44.28 69.04 167.64
C ASP A 209 -43.66 67.66 167.30
N VAL A 210 -44.37 66.55 167.54
CA VAL A 210 -43.89 65.19 167.17
C VAL A 210 -44.32 64.82 165.75
N SER A 211 -45.55 65.21 165.35
CA SER A 211 -46.10 64.91 164.02
C SER A 211 -45.21 65.44 162.89
N ILE A 212 -44.68 66.66 163.03
CA ILE A 212 -43.81 67.28 162.02
C ILE A 212 -42.55 66.45 161.77
N MET A 213 -41.97 65.85 162.82
CA MET A 213 -40.77 65.02 162.71
C MET A 213 -41.05 63.66 162.06
N GLU A 214 -42.20 63.04 162.34
CA GLU A 214 -42.62 61.81 161.64
C GLU A 214 -43.03 62.07 160.18
N GLU A 215 -43.65 63.21 159.90
CA GLU A 215 -43.94 63.67 158.54
C GLU A 215 -42.66 63.92 157.74
N ASP A 216 -41.64 64.55 158.32
CA ASP A 216 -40.37 64.76 157.63
C ASP A 216 -39.57 63.46 157.48
N ALA A 217 -39.63 62.53 158.45
CA ALA A 217 -39.07 61.19 158.31
C ALA A 217 -39.76 60.37 157.19
N THR A 218 -41.08 60.48 157.04
CA THR A 218 -41.82 59.82 155.96
C THR A 218 -41.60 60.50 154.60
N LYS A 219 -41.50 61.84 154.53
CA LYS A 219 -41.05 62.58 153.33
C LYS A 219 -39.65 62.13 152.89
N VAL A 220 -38.69 62.06 153.82
CA VAL A 220 -37.32 61.56 153.55
C VAL A 220 -37.34 60.10 153.08
N THR A 221 -38.21 59.25 153.65
CA THR A 221 -38.34 57.85 153.22
C THR A 221 -38.95 57.74 151.82
N ALA A 222 -39.97 58.54 151.49
CA ALA A 222 -40.55 58.61 150.14
C ALA A 222 -39.55 59.16 149.10
N LEU A 223 -38.70 60.13 149.48
CA LEU A 223 -37.62 60.63 148.63
C LEU A 223 -36.52 59.58 148.42
N LYS A 224 -36.16 58.79 149.45
CA LYS A 224 -35.25 57.64 149.30
C LYS A 224 -35.83 56.59 148.36
N LEU A 225 -37.08 56.18 148.54
CA LEU A 225 -37.73 55.21 147.64
C LEU A 225 -37.78 55.69 146.19
N ARG A 226 -38.08 56.99 145.95
CA ARG A 226 -38.00 57.59 144.60
C ARG A 226 -36.58 57.64 144.05
N LEU A 227 -35.58 57.90 144.89
CA LEU A 227 -34.17 57.86 144.51
C LEU A 227 -33.77 56.43 144.11
N ASP A 228 -34.06 55.43 144.94
CA ASP A 228 -33.77 54.02 144.69
C ASP A 228 -34.51 53.49 143.44
N GLU A 229 -35.74 53.94 143.21
CA GLU A 229 -36.52 53.66 141.99
C GLU A 229 -35.86 54.32 140.76
N SER A 230 -35.49 55.60 140.84
CA SER A 230 -34.77 56.28 139.75
C SER A 230 -33.39 55.67 139.46
N GLN A 231 -32.69 55.16 140.48
CA GLN A 231 -31.42 54.44 140.32
C GLN A 231 -31.63 53.08 139.65
N LYS A 232 -32.69 52.35 140.00
CA LYS A 232 -33.06 51.09 139.31
C LYS A 232 -33.43 51.34 137.85
N VAL A 233 -34.17 52.41 137.56
CA VAL A 233 -34.46 52.83 136.17
C VAL A 233 -33.16 53.17 135.43
N LEU A 234 -32.27 54.00 136.00
CA LEU A 234 -30.98 54.34 135.39
C LEU A 234 -30.04 53.14 135.21
N LEU A 235 -30.09 52.13 136.08
CA LEU A 235 -29.36 50.87 135.91
C LEU A 235 -29.94 50.06 134.76
N LYS A 236 -31.27 49.89 134.71
CA LYS A 236 -31.95 49.21 133.60
C LYS A 236 -31.70 49.92 132.27
N GLU A 237 -31.79 51.25 132.20
CA GLU A 237 -31.48 52.03 131.00
C GLU A 237 -30.03 51.84 130.53
N ARG A 238 -29.07 51.59 131.43
CA ARG A 238 -27.69 51.25 131.08
C ARG A 238 -27.57 49.81 130.57
N GLU A 239 -28.30 48.87 131.17
CA GLU A 239 -28.36 47.46 130.72
C GLU A 239 -29.02 47.34 129.34
N ASP A 240 -30.19 47.97 129.16
CA ASP A 240 -30.91 48.08 127.89
C ASP A 240 -30.03 48.78 126.82
N LYS A 241 -29.33 49.87 127.18
CA LYS A 241 -28.36 50.52 126.27
C LYS A 241 -27.22 49.57 125.87
N LEU A 242 -26.64 48.82 126.80
CA LEU A 242 -25.56 47.86 126.51
C LEU A 242 -26.07 46.68 125.67
N ALA A 243 -27.30 46.24 125.86
CA ALA A 243 -27.94 45.23 125.02
C ALA A 243 -28.19 45.76 123.60
N LEU A 244 -28.68 47.01 123.46
CA LEU A 244 -28.86 47.67 122.18
C LEU A 244 -27.52 47.90 121.45
N SER A 245 -26.45 48.34 122.14
CA SER A 245 -25.12 48.46 121.53
C SER A 245 -24.60 47.14 120.98
N LYS A 246 -24.69 46.04 121.75
CA LYS A 246 -24.33 44.69 121.26
C LYS A 246 -25.20 44.22 120.10
N SER A 247 -26.47 44.61 120.08
CA SER A 247 -27.38 44.32 118.96
C SER A 247 -26.99 45.09 117.70
N ILE A 248 -26.60 46.36 117.83
CA ILE A 248 -26.07 47.20 116.74
C ILE A 248 -24.76 46.60 116.20
N GLU A 249 -23.78 46.32 117.07
CA GLU A 249 -22.50 45.69 116.69
C GLU A 249 -22.71 44.37 115.91
N LYS A 250 -23.68 43.54 116.35
CA LYS A 250 -24.06 42.30 115.65
C LYS A 250 -24.67 42.58 114.28
N LEU A 251 -25.58 43.54 114.18
CA LEU A 251 -26.22 43.93 112.91
C LEU A 251 -25.23 44.60 111.93
N GLU A 252 -24.26 45.36 112.42
CA GLU A 252 -23.17 45.94 111.63
C GLU A 252 -22.20 44.86 111.11
N GLY A 253 -21.91 43.85 111.95
CA GLY A 253 -21.17 42.65 111.54
C GLY A 253 -21.90 41.84 110.48
N GLU A 254 -23.20 41.59 110.66
CA GLU A 254 -24.06 40.90 109.68
C GLU A 254 -24.16 41.70 108.36
N LEU A 255 -24.39 43.01 108.43
CA LEU A 255 -24.40 43.91 107.27
C LEU A 255 -23.07 43.85 106.50
N SER A 256 -21.94 43.79 107.21
CA SER A 256 -20.61 43.70 106.60
C SER A 256 -20.38 42.35 105.92
N GLN A 257 -20.83 41.25 106.53
CA GLN A 257 -20.81 39.93 105.90
C GLN A 257 -21.72 39.87 104.66
N TRP A 258 -22.90 40.51 104.69
CA TRP A 258 -23.79 40.56 103.53
C TRP A 258 -23.23 41.40 102.38
N LYS A 259 -22.49 42.48 102.65
CA LYS A 259 -21.74 43.23 101.63
C LYS A 259 -20.69 42.37 100.93
N ILE A 260 -19.85 41.66 101.70
CA ILE A 260 -18.81 40.77 101.15
C ILE A 260 -19.46 39.67 100.27
N LYS A 261 -20.51 39.00 100.76
CA LYS A 261 -21.26 37.98 100.00
C LYS A 261 -21.87 38.54 98.70
N TYR A 262 -22.34 39.80 98.72
CA TYR A 262 -22.86 40.46 97.52
C TYR A 262 -21.75 40.79 96.51
N GLU A 263 -20.59 41.26 96.97
CA GLU A 263 -19.42 41.53 96.13
C GLU A 263 -18.85 40.24 95.51
N GLU A 264 -18.75 39.16 96.30
CA GLU A 264 -18.39 37.81 95.83
C GLU A 264 -19.38 37.28 94.79
N LEU A 265 -20.69 37.36 95.06
CA LEU A 265 -21.73 36.94 94.12
C LEU A 265 -21.70 37.75 92.82
N ASN A 266 -21.44 39.07 92.91
CA ASN A 266 -21.30 39.93 91.74
C ASN A 266 -20.03 39.62 90.93
N LYS A 267 -18.90 39.30 91.59
CA LYS A 267 -17.69 38.81 90.94
C LYS A 267 -17.96 37.48 90.21
N ASN A 268 -18.56 36.52 90.89
CA ASN A 268 -18.91 35.21 90.32
C ASN A 268 -19.86 35.37 89.11
N LYS A 269 -20.85 36.26 89.20
CA LYS A 269 -21.72 36.63 88.07
C LYS A 269 -20.94 37.18 86.88
N GLN A 270 -19.97 38.08 87.11
CA GLN A 270 -19.12 38.61 86.04
C GLN A 270 -18.21 37.53 85.43
N GLU A 271 -17.73 36.59 86.24
CA GLU A 271 -16.88 35.50 85.78
C GLU A 271 -17.67 34.48 84.93
N MET A 272 -18.86 34.07 85.38
CA MET A 272 -19.78 33.25 84.59
C MET A 272 -20.19 33.93 83.27
N LEU A 273 -20.39 35.25 83.26
CA LEU A 273 -20.66 36.00 82.02
C LEU A 273 -19.47 36.02 81.06
N LYS A 274 -18.22 36.10 81.57
CA LYS A 274 -17.01 35.98 80.75
C LYS A 274 -16.88 34.57 80.16
N GLN A 275 -17.04 33.53 80.98
CA GLN A 275 -17.01 32.14 80.53
C GLN A 275 -18.08 31.86 79.47
N LEU A 276 -19.31 32.37 79.67
CA LEU A 276 -20.39 32.26 78.68
C LEU A 276 -20.07 32.96 77.37
N ASN A 277 -19.40 34.13 77.39
CA ASN A 277 -19.01 34.83 76.17
C ASN A 277 -17.88 34.11 75.43
N ILE A 278 -16.86 33.61 76.14
CA ILE A 278 -15.78 32.79 75.56
C ILE A 278 -16.37 31.51 74.93
N LEU A 279 -17.32 30.85 75.59
CA LEU A 279 -17.97 29.65 75.04
C LEU A 279 -18.81 29.96 73.79
N LYS A 280 -19.45 31.14 73.70
CA LYS A 280 -20.13 31.59 72.49
C LYS A 280 -19.17 31.90 71.36
N GLU A 281 -18.04 32.54 71.65
CA GLU A 281 -16.97 32.85 70.69
C GLU A 281 -16.39 31.56 70.09
N ILE A 282 -16.00 30.61 70.93
CA ILE A 282 -15.54 29.26 70.49
C ILE A 282 -16.61 28.53 69.67
N HIS A 283 -17.88 28.58 70.07
CA HIS A 283 -18.96 27.96 69.30
C HIS A 283 -19.21 28.64 67.95
N GLN A 284 -19.06 29.97 67.89
CA GLN A 284 -19.20 30.74 66.65
C GLN A 284 -18.03 30.48 65.69
N ASP A 285 -16.80 30.39 66.20
CA ASP A 285 -15.62 30.01 65.41
C ASP A 285 -15.76 28.59 64.84
N GLU A 286 -16.24 27.64 65.64
CA GLU A 286 -16.43 26.25 65.20
C GLU A 286 -17.58 26.12 64.18
N LEU A 287 -18.67 26.89 64.34
CA LEU A 287 -19.71 27.02 63.31
C LEU A 287 -19.17 27.65 62.01
N GLY A 288 -18.22 28.58 62.12
CA GLY A 288 -17.48 29.15 60.99
C GLY A 288 -16.72 28.06 60.22
N ARG A 289 -15.86 27.31 60.91
CA ARG A 289 -15.08 26.20 60.32
C ARG A 289 -15.97 25.15 59.66
N ILE A 290 -17.01 24.69 60.34
CA ILE A 290 -17.96 23.69 59.81
C ILE A 290 -18.67 24.23 58.56
N SER A 291 -18.86 25.55 58.44
CA SER A 291 -19.42 26.18 57.23
C SER A 291 -18.39 26.26 56.10
N GLU A 292 -17.13 26.62 56.40
CA GLU A 292 -16.02 26.64 55.44
C GLU A 292 -15.72 25.24 54.88
N ASP A 293 -15.60 24.23 55.75
CA ASP A 293 -15.42 22.81 55.36
C ASP A 293 -16.57 22.33 54.45
N LEU A 294 -17.81 22.71 54.75
CA LEU A 294 -18.99 22.35 53.95
C LEU A 294 -19.01 23.06 52.59
N GLU A 295 -18.58 24.32 52.51
CA GLU A 295 -18.46 25.04 51.24
C GLU A 295 -17.36 24.42 50.35
N ASP A 296 -16.23 24.01 50.92
CA ASP A 296 -15.16 23.31 50.20
C ASP A 296 -15.58 21.90 49.77
N GLU A 297 -16.32 21.14 50.58
CA GLU A 297 -16.90 19.85 50.16
C GLU A 297 -17.91 20.03 49.00
N LEU A 298 -18.76 21.05 49.06
CA LEU A 298 -19.70 21.39 47.98
C LEU A 298 -18.97 21.83 46.70
N GLY A 299 -17.88 22.59 46.83
CA GLY A 299 -16.99 22.98 45.74
C GLY A 299 -16.30 21.77 45.09
N ALA A 300 -15.73 20.89 45.90
CA ALA A 300 -15.10 19.64 45.46
C ALA A 300 -16.12 18.74 44.73
N ARG A 301 -17.33 18.60 45.30
CA ARG A 301 -18.45 17.85 44.70
C ARG A 301 -18.90 18.44 43.36
N SER A 302 -19.08 19.76 43.28
CA SER A 302 -19.38 20.47 42.03
C SER A 302 -18.30 20.23 40.96
N SER A 303 -17.02 20.16 41.36
CA SER A 303 -15.92 19.79 40.45
C SER A 303 -16.01 18.33 39.95
N MET A 304 -16.53 17.42 40.77
CA MET A 304 -16.71 16.01 40.43
C MET A 304 -17.90 15.82 39.49
N ASP A 305 -19.03 16.46 39.78
CA ASP A 305 -20.23 16.38 38.94
C ASP A 305 -20.00 16.98 37.54
N LYS A 306 -19.16 18.03 37.42
CA LYS A 306 -18.66 18.54 36.13
C LYS A 306 -17.86 17.50 35.35
N LYS A 307 -16.85 16.86 35.98
CA LYS A 307 -16.05 15.79 35.36
C LYS A 307 -16.91 14.59 34.94
N LEU A 308 -17.95 14.27 35.72
CA LEU A 308 -18.92 13.22 35.37
C LEU A 308 -19.80 13.61 34.16
N ALA A 309 -20.15 14.89 34.00
CA ALA A 309 -20.83 15.38 32.80
C ALA A 309 -19.92 15.36 31.57
N GLU A 310 -18.67 15.80 31.70
CA GLU A 310 -17.65 15.75 30.64
C GLU A 310 -17.41 14.32 30.14
N LEU A 311 -17.25 13.35 31.05
CA LEU A 311 -17.07 11.93 30.70
C LEU A 311 -18.32 11.30 30.06
N ARG A 312 -19.53 11.76 30.40
CA ARG A 312 -20.77 11.34 29.72
C ARG A 312 -20.85 11.87 28.30
N ALA A 313 -20.60 13.17 28.11
CA ALA A 313 -20.57 13.80 26.80
C ALA A 313 -19.51 13.16 25.88
N GLU A 314 -18.33 12.81 26.42
CA GLU A 314 -17.29 12.11 25.66
C GLU A 314 -17.70 10.67 25.29
N MET A 315 -18.41 9.94 26.16
CA MET A 315 -18.98 8.64 25.79
C MET A 315 -20.05 8.77 24.70
N GLU A 316 -20.93 9.75 24.77
CA GLU A 316 -21.95 10.02 23.75
C GLU A 316 -21.31 10.40 22.40
N ARG A 317 -20.28 11.25 22.42
CA ARG A 317 -19.47 11.61 21.25
C ARG A 317 -18.83 10.38 20.61
N LEU A 318 -18.19 9.52 21.40
CA LEU A 318 -17.57 8.28 20.93
C LEU A 318 -18.59 7.26 20.39
N GLN A 319 -19.79 7.19 20.97
CA GLN A 319 -20.88 6.34 20.45
C GLN A 319 -21.39 6.85 19.09
N ALA A 320 -21.58 8.16 18.94
CA ALA A 320 -21.96 8.78 17.67
C ALA A 320 -20.89 8.58 16.58
N GLU A 321 -19.60 8.72 16.93
CA GLU A 321 -18.50 8.42 16.01
C GLU A 321 -18.47 6.93 15.63
N ASN A 322 -18.68 6.01 16.57
CA ASN A 322 -18.74 4.57 16.30
C ASN A 322 -19.84 4.25 15.27
N ALA A 323 -21.05 4.77 15.47
CA ALA A 323 -22.16 4.62 14.52
C ALA A 323 -21.83 5.25 13.14
N ALA A 324 -21.19 6.43 13.12
CA ALA A 324 -20.78 7.09 11.89
C ALA A 324 -19.64 6.36 11.14
N GLU A 325 -18.77 5.62 11.83
CA GLU A 325 -17.78 4.72 11.22
C GLU A 325 -18.43 3.43 10.70
N TRP A 326 -19.40 2.83 11.40
CA TRP A 326 -20.20 1.71 10.87
C TRP A 326 -20.91 2.09 9.57
N GLY A 327 -21.61 3.23 9.56
CA GLY A 327 -22.27 3.74 8.36
C GLY A 327 -21.31 4.20 7.24
N ARG A 328 -20.02 4.42 7.53
CA ARG A 328 -18.97 4.60 6.51
C ARG A 328 -18.47 3.27 5.97
N ARG A 329 -18.23 2.30 6.86
CA ARG A 329 -17.80 0.94 6.52
C ARG A 329 -18.80 0.24 5.60
N GLU A 330 -20.09 0.32 5.91
CA GLU A 330 -21.14 -0.30 5.09
C GLU A 330 -21.14 0.27 3.66
N ARG A 331 -21.09 1.59 3.51
CA ARG A 331 -20.99 2.24 2.19
C ARG A 331 -19.74 1.79 1.42
N LEU A 332 -18.56 1.77 2.06
CA LEU A 332 -17.33 1.30 1.43
C LEU A 332 -17.39 -0.19 1.03
N GLU A 333 -18.07 -1.04 1.81
CA GLU A 333 -18.30 -2.45 1.45
C GLU A 333 -19.24 -2.56 0.24
N THR A 334 -20.31 -1.74 0.15
CA THR A 334 -21.18 -1.72 -1.04
C THR A 334 -20.47 -1.18 -2.29
N GLU A 335 -19.62 -0.16 -2.15
CA GLU A 335 -18.81 0.41 -3.23
C GLU A 335 -17.79 -0.60 -3.74
N LYS A 336 -17.05 -1.25 -2.82
CA LYS A 336 -16.15 -2.38 -3.11
C LYS A 336 -16.89 -3.47 -3.90
N LEU A 337 -18.06 -3.93 -3.44
CA LEU A 337 -18.83 -4.97 -4.12
C LEU A 337 -19.32 -4.54 -5.51
N ASN A 338 -19.53 -3.24 -5.76
CA ASN A 338 -19.83 -2.70 -7.08
C ASN A 338 -18.59 -2.70 -7.98
N LEU A 339 -17.45 -2.20 -7.49
CA LEU A 339 -16.17 -2.23 -8.19
C LEU A 339 -15.70 -3.65 -8.53
N GLU A 340 -15.97 -4.64 -7.66
CA GLU A 340 -15.70 -6.06 -7.93
C GLU A 340 -16.58 -6.61 -9.09
N ARG A 341 -17.86 -6.22 -9.15
CA ARG A 341 -18.77 -6.58 -10.27
C ARG A 341 -18.32 -5.92 -11.58
N GLU A 342 -17.94 -4.65 -11.54
CA GLU A 342 -17.43 -3.92 -12.69
C GLU A 342 -16.09 -4.48 -13.18
N ASN A 343 -15.16 -4.79 -12.27
CA ASN A 343 -13.89 -5.42 -12.63
C ASN A 343 -14.10 -6.80 -13.25
N LYS A 344 -15.05 -7.60 -12.75
CA LYS A 344 -15.45 -8.88 -13.39
C LYS A 344 -16.03 -8.66 -14.79
N LYS A 345 -16.89 -7.66 -14.99
CA LYS A 345 -17.45 -7.31 -16.30
C LYS A 345 -16.36 -6.87 -17.29
N LEU A 346 -15.44 -6.01 -16.87
CA LEU A 346 -14.33 -5.54 -17.70
C LEU A 346 -13.38 -6.68 -18.10
N ARG A 347 -13.10 -7.63 -17.19
CA ARG A 347 -12.32 -8.84 -17.53
C ARG A 347 -12.98 -9.68 -18.61
N ALA A 348 -14.29 -9.94 -18.49
CA ALA A 348 -15.04 -10.67 -19.51
C ALA A 348 -15.01 -9.94 -20.86
N GLN A 349 -15.16 -8.60 -20.87
CA GLN A 349 -15.06 -7.81 -22.10
C GLN A 349 -13.65 -7.82 -22.72
N ILE A 350 -12.59 -7.93 -21.92
CA ILE A 350 -11.22 -8.13 -22.42
C ILE A 350 -11.09 -9.53 -23.04
N GLU A 351 -11.57 -10.57 -22.36
CA GLU A 351 -11.56 -11.97 -22.84
C GLU A 351 -12.34 -12.12 -24.16
N ASP A 352 -13.54 -11.54 -24.27
CA ASP A 352 -14.34 -11.48 -25.51
C ASP A 352 -13.56 -10.83 -26.67
N LEU A 353 -12.91 -9.69 -26.41
CA LEU A 353 -12.14 -8.94 -27.41
C LEU A 353 -10.85 -9.67 -27.82
N GLU A 354 -10.15 -10.28 -26.87
CA GLU A 354 -8.98 -11.12 -27.13
C GLU A 354 -9.36 -12.35 -27.97
N GLU A 355 -10.50 -12.99 -27.69
CA GLU A 355 -10.99 -14.12 -28.48
C GLU A 355 -11.42 -13.68 -29.90
N VAL A 356 -12.06 -12.52 -30.05
CA VAL A 356 -12.37 -11.92 -31.36
C VAL A 356 -11.10 -11.60 -32.15
N LEU A 357 -10.06 -11.05 -31.51
CA LEU A 357 -8.76 -10.82 -32.13
C LEU A 357 -8.07 -12.14 -32.51
N ALA A 358 -8.14 -13.17 -31.66
CA ALA A 358 -7.60 -14.50 -31.95
C ALA A 358 -8.38 -15.24 -33.06
N ARG A 359 -9.69 -15.01 -33.19
CA ARG A 359 -10.50 -15.45 -34.34
C ARG A 359 -10.06 -14.74 -35.61
N LYS A 360 -9.96 -13.40 -35.62
CA LYS A 360 -9.49 -12.64 -36.78
C LYS A 360 -8.09 -13.05 -37.23
N ARG A 361 -7.13 -13.17 -36.29
CA ARG A 361 -5.76 -13.63 -36.59
C ARG A 361 -5.75 -15.00 -37.29
N ARG A 362 -6.56 -15.95 -36.80
CA ARG A 362 -6.71 -17.27 -37.44
C ARG A 362 -7.34 -17.18 -38.83
N GLN A 363 -8.40 -16.38 -39.01
CA GLN A 363 -9.06 -16.17 -40.30
C GLN A 363 -8.11 -15.54 -41.34
N THR A 364 -7.35 -14.51 -40.96
CA THR A 364 -6.35 -13.89 -41.83
C THR A 364 -5.22 -14.87 -42.16
N ALA A 365 -4.74 -15.66 -41.19
CA ALA A 365 -3.72 -16.67 -41.44
C ALA A 365 -4.21 -17.78 -42.39
N SER A 366 -5.45 -18.25 -42.24
CA SER A 366 -6.02 -19.25 -43.15
C SER A 366 -6.26 -18.71 -44.57
N ALA A 367 -6.64 -17.43 -44.71
CA ALA A 367 -6.77 -16.80 -46.02
C ALA A 367 -5.41 -16.69 -46.73
N LEU A 368 -4.38 -16.22 -46.03
CA LEU A 368 -3.02 -16.13 -46.56
C LEU A 368 -2.44 -17.52 -46.90
N ASP A 369 -2.78 -18.56 -46.14
CA ASP A 369 -2.39 -19.96 -46.45
C ASP A 369 -3.14 -20.51 -47.68
N THR A 370 -4.42 -20.17 -47.90
CA THR A 370 -5.12 -20.52 -49.15
C THR A 370 -4.56 -19.77 -50.36
N ASP A 371 -4.29 -18.46 -50.21
CA ASP A 371 -3.75 -17.62 -51.28
C ASP A 371 -2.31 -18.04 -51.66
N LEU A 372 -1.50 -18.44 -50.68
CA LEU A 372 -0.17 -18.98 -50.91
C LEU A 372 -0.24 -20.34 -51.64
N LYS A 373 -1.22 -21.18 -51.34
CA LYS A 373 -1.42 -22.47 -52.03
C LYS A 373 -1.91 -22.32 -53.45
N THR A 374 -2.80 -21.36 -53.74
CA THR A 374 -3.23 -21.07 -55.12
C THR A 374 -2.09 -20.49 -55.94
N ILE A 375 -1.33 -19.52 -55.40
CA ILE A 375 -0.15 -18.95 -56.07
C ILE A 375 0.93 -20.03 -56.30
N GLN A 376 1.14 -20.97 -55.38
CA GLN A 376 2.05 -22.10 -55.58
C GLN A 376 1.57 -23.04 -56.71
N ALA A 377 0.27 -23.33 -56.80
CA ALA A 377 -0.28 -24.16 -57.88
C ALA A 377 -0.18 -23.47 -59.26
N GLU A 378 -0.49 -22.17 -59.33
CA GLU A 378 -0.31 -21.37 -60.54
C GLU A 378 1.16 -21.31 -60.96
N LEU A 379 2.08 -21.08 -60.03
CA LEU A 379 3.52 -21.07 -60.29
C LEU A 379 4.04 -22.45 -60.74
N PHE A 380 3.47 -23.56 -60.24
CA PHE A 380 3.81 -24.90 -60.71
C PHE A 380 3.37 -25.11 -62.17
N GLU A 381 2.11 -24.81 -62.50
CA GLU A 381 1.61 -24.93 -63.88
C GLU A 381 2.34 -23.97 -64.83
N LYS A 382 2.72 -22.75 -64.40
CA LYS A 382 3.56 -21.85 -65.22
C LYS A 382 4.97 -22.38 -65.44
N ASN A 383 5.58 -23.07 -64.47
CA ASN A 383 6.88 -23.73 -64.68
C ASN A 383 6.78 -24.93 -65.64
N LYS A 384 5.65 -25.65 -65.63
CA LYS A 384 5.33 -26.74 -66.54
C LYS A 384 5.08 -26.23 -67.97
N GLU A 385 4.26 -25.21 -68.16
CA GLU A 385 4.10 -24.49 -69.44
C GLU A 385 5.46 -24.03 -70.00
N LEU A 386 6.33 -23.49 -69.14
CA LEU A 386 7.67 -23.02 -69.50
C LEU A 386 8.60 -24.19 -69.90
N ALA A 387 8.47 -25.35 -69.27
CA ALA A 387 9.18 -26.57 -69.67
C ALA A 387 8.68 -27.12 -71.02
N ASP A 388 7.37 -27.13 -71.25
CA ASP A 388 6.76 -27.53 -72.53
C ASP A 388 7.17 -26.57 -73.65
N LEU A 389 7.16 -25.26 -73.42
CA LEU A 389 7.67 -24.25 -74.36
C LEU A 389 9.15 -24.43 -74.67
N LYS A 390 10.01 -24.75 -73.67
CA LYS A 390 11.41 -25.12 -73.90
C LYS A 390 11.54 -26.38 -74.77
N HIS A 391 10.72 -27.39 -74.53
CA HIS A 391 10.74 -28.63 -75.33
C HIS A 391 10.28 -28.38 -76.78
N ILE A 392 9.24 -27.56 -76.99
CA ILE A 392 8.78 -27.13 -78.32
C ILE A 392 9.86 -26.29 -79.02
N HIS A 393 10.54 -25.38 -78.30
CA HIS A 393 11.63 -24.58 -78.86
C HIS A 393 12.83 -25.46 -79.29
N SER A 394 13.22 -26.46 -78.50
CA SER A 394 14.26 -27.43 -78.89
C SER A 394 13.86 -28.24 -80.12
N LYS A 395 12.59 -28.68 -80.22
CA LYS A 395 12.07 -29.32 -81.44
C LYS A 395 12.08 -28.38 -82.65
N LEU A 396 11.69 -27.12 -82.48
CA LEU A 396 11.73 -26.12 -83.54
C LEU A 396 13.17 -25.90 -84.04
N LYS A 397 14.16 -25.88 -83.14
CA LYS A 397 15.58 -25.83 -83.52
C LYS A 397 16.02 -27.07 -84.31
N GLN A 398 15.61 -28.27 -83.90
CA GLN A 398 15.86 -29.49 -84.67
C GLN A 398 15.22 -29.45 -86.06
N TYR A 399 14.02 -28.86 -86.19
CA TYR A 399 13.41 -28.63 -87.51
C TYR A 399 14.17 -27.59 -88.34
N GLN A 400 14.73 -26.54 -87.73
CA GLN A 400 15.60 -25.57 -88.44
C GLN A 400 16.90 -26.23 -88.92
N GLU A 401 17.52 -27.08 -88.10
CA GLU A 401 18.69 -27.89 -88.46
C GLU A 401 18.34 -28.83 -89.64
N LYS A 402 17.18 -29.49 -89.62
CA LYS A 402 16.69 -30.32 -90.74
C LYS A 402 16.32 -29.53 -92.00
N VAL A 403 15.83 -28.29 -91.87
CA VAL A 403 15.61 -27.40 -93.03
C VAL A 403 16.94 -26.97 -93.65
N ALA A 404 17.99 -26.75 -92.86
CA ALA A 404 19.33 -26.48 -93.38
C ALA A 404 19.94 -27.71 -94.09
N GLU A 405 19.76 -28.92 -93.55
CA GLU A 405 20.13 -30.17 -94.24
C GLU A 405 19.41 -30.34 -95.58
N LEU A 406 18.10 -30.09 -95.62
CA LEU A 406 17.30 -30.15 -96.86
C LEU A 406 17.72 -29.08 -97.87
N ALA A 407 18.06 -27.87 -97.41
CA ALA A 407 18.58 -26.82 -98.28
C ALA A 407 19.93 -27.23 -98.90
N HIS A 408 20.84 -27.81 -98.12
CA HIS A 408 22.10 -28.34 -98.64
C HIS A 408 21.88 -29.48 -99.65
N ALA A 409 20.98 -30.43 -99.34
CA ALA A 409 20.64 -31.52 -100.26
C ALA A 409 20.03 -31.01 -101.58
N ASN A 410 19.19 -29.97 -101.54
CA ASN A 410 18.66 -29.31 -102.73
C ASN A 410 19.77 -28.64 -103.55
N CYS A 411 20.72 -27.94 -102.92
CA CYS A 411 21.87 -27.36 -103.64
C CYS A 411 22.71 -28.44 -104.36
N CYS A 412 22.95 -29.60 -103.72
CA CYS A 412 23.62 -30.74 -104.37
C CYS A 412 22.79 -31.31 -105.53
N MET A 413 21.47 -31.42 -105.37
CA MET A 413 20.56 -31.84 -106.45
C MET A 413 20.58 -30.86 -107.62
N GLU A 414 20.55 -29.55 -107.37
CA GLU A 414 20.64 -28.49 -108.39
C GLU A 414 21.99 -28.52 -109.13
N GLN A 415 23.10 -28.78 -108.41
CA GLN A 415 24.41 -29.02 -109.03
C GLN A 415 24.36 -30.22 -109.98
N HIS A 416 23.88 -31.37 -109.52
CA HIS A 416 23.76 -32.58 -110.35
C HIS A 416 22.78 -32.40 -111.52
N GLU A 417 21.70 -31.64 -111.35
CA GLU A 417 20.80 -31.29 -112.45
C GLU A 417 21.51 -30.39 -113.48
N GLY A 418 22.39 -29.48 -113.02
CA GLY A 418 23.28 -28.68 -113.86
C GLY A 418 24.33 -29.51 -114.60
N GLU A 419 24.91 -30.52 -113.96
CA GLU A 419 25.81 -31.51 -114.57
C GLU A 419 25.07 -32.35 -115.62
N VAL A 420 23.87 -32.85 -115.32
CA VAL A 420 23.00 -33.54 -116.26
C VAL A 420 22.61 -32.64 -117.44
N LYS A 421 22.36 -31.34 -117.23
CA LYS A 421 22.10 -30.37 -118.31
C LYS A 421 23.34 -30.18 -119.20
N LYS A 422 24.55 -30.07 -118.63
CA LYS A 422 25.82 -30.02 -119.39
C LYS A 422 26.05 -31.30 -120.19
N LEU A 423 25.88 -32.48 -119.58
CA LEU A 423 26.02 -33.78 -120.24
C LEU A 423 25.00 -33.95 -121.37
N ARG A 424 23.75 -33.54 -121.19
CA ARG A 424 22.73 -33.50 -122.27
C ARG A 424 23.17 -32.60 -123.42
N LEU A 425 23.68 -31.39 -123.14
CA LEU A 425 24.19 -30.50 -124.20
C LEU A 425 25.37 -31.14 -124.94
N ARG A 426 26.33 -31.75 -124.24
CA ARG A 426 27.44 -32.46 -124.90
C ARG A 426 26.98 -33.69 -125.68
N VAL A 427 25.90 -34.37 -125.27
CA VAL A 427 25.27 -35.45 -126.05
C VAL A 427 24.59 -34.92 -127.31
N GLU A 428 23.88 -33.78 -127.27
CA GLU A 428 23.33 -33.14 -128.48
C GLU A 428 24.43 -32.56 -129.39
N GLU A 429 25.60 -32.23 -128.85
CA GLU A 429 26.78 -31.82 -129.60
C GLU A 429 27.47 -33.01 -130.28
N LEU A 430 27.72 -34.09 -129.53
CA LEU A 430 28.21 -35.38 -130.05
C LEU A 430 27.30 -35.98 -131.12
N LYS A 431 25.97 -35.79 -131.04
CA LYS A 431 25.04 -36.19 -132.10
C LYS A 431 25.22 -35.39 -133.40
N LYS A 432 25.60 -34.10 -133.32
CA LYS A 432 25.91 -33.29 -134.50
C LYS A 432 27.27 -33.66 -135.09
N GLU A 433 28.26 -33.90 -134.24
CA GLU A 433 29.57 -34.42 -134.64
C GLU A 433 29.42 -35.78 -135.34
N LEU A 434 28.56 -36.66 -134.82
CA LEU A 434 28.22 -37.94 -135.45
C LEU A 434 27.50 -37.76 -136.80
N ALA A 435 26.44 -36.95 -136.87
CA ALA A 435 25.71 -36.72 -138.12
C ALA A 435 26.61 -36.08 -139.20
N GLN A 436 27.52 -35.18 -138.81
CA GLN A 436 28.51 -34.63 -139.74
C GLN A 436 29.51 -35.69 -140.22
N ALA A 437 29.96 -36.59 -139.34
CA ALA A 437 30.81 -37.71 -139.74
C ALA A 437 30.07 -38.74 -140.64
N GLU A 438 28.75 -38.89 -140.47
CA GLU A 438 27.89 -39.68 -141.36
C GLU A 438 27.76 -39.01 -142.75
N ASP A 439 27.53 -37.69 -142.81
CA ASP A 439 27.54 -36.90 -144.06
C ASP A 439 28.91 -36.99 -144.78
N GLU A 440 30.03 -36.84 -144.05
CA GLU A 440 31.39 -36.97 -144.58
C GLU A 440 31.68 -38.39 -145.10
N LEU A 441 31.16 -39.43 -144.42
CA LEU A 441 31.26 -40.83 -144.86
C LEU A 441 30.45 -41.09 -146.14
N ASP A 442 29.27 -40.50 -146.28
CA ASP A 442 28.43 -40.65 -147.47
C ASP A 442 29.00 -39.83 -148.65
N GLU A 443 29.60 -38.67 -148.39
CA GLU A 443 30.38 -37.92 -149.39
C GLU A 443 31.63 -38.70 -149.83
N ALA A 444 32.35 -39.36 -148.91
CA ALA A 444 33.44 -40.27 -149.24
C ALA A 444 32.95 -41.47 -150.08
N HIS A 445 31.79 -42.08 -149.76
CA HIS A 445 31.17 -43.10 -150.60
C HIS A 445 30.74 -42.57 -151.97
N ASN A 446 30.37 -41.30 -152.09
CA ASN A 446 30.10 -40.66 -153.37
C ASN A 446 31.38 -40.39 -154.17
N GLN A 447 32.49 -40.04 -153.51
CA GLN A 447 33.82 -39.94 -154.14
C GLN A 447 34.31 -41.31 -154.62
N THR A 448 34.24 -42.35 -153.79
CA THR A 448 34.55 -43.74 -154.18
C THR A 448 33.70 -44.20 -155.36
N ARG A 449 32.38 -43.92 -155.37
CA ARG A 449 31.50 -44.22 -156.51
C ARG A 449 31.86 -43.42 -157.78
N LYS A 450 32.42 -42.20 -157.68
CA LYS A 450 32.93 -41.44 -158.84
C LYS A 450 34.24 -42.05 -159.36
N LEU A 451 35.18 -42.35 -158.46
CA LEU A 451 36.47 -42.97 -158.79
C LEU A 451 36.30 -44.37 -159.39
N GLN A 452 35.33 -45.17 -158.91
CA GLN A 452 35.03 -46.48 -159.49
C GLN A 452 34.57 -46.35 -160.94
N ARG A 453 33.61 -45.47 -161.26
CA ARG A 453 33.19 -45.25 -162.67
C ARG A 453 34.35 -44.78 -163.54
N SER A 454 35.21 -43.90 -163.03
CA SER A 454 36.42 -43.47 -163.74
C SER A 454 37.42 -44.62 -163.96
N LEU A 455 37.52 -45.58 -163.03
CA LEU A 455 38.35 -46.78 -163.16
C LEU A 455 37.75 -47.76 -164.17
N ASP A 456 36.42 -47.93 -164.16
CA ASP A 456 35.69 -48.76 -165.11
C ASP A 456 35.84 -48.20 -166.54
N GLU A 457 35.65 -46.89 -166.74
CA GLU A 457 35.87 -46.18 -168.01
C GLU A 457 37.32 -46.29 -168.53
N GLN A 458 38.31 -46.28 -167.64
CA GLN A 458 39.71 -46.53 -168.01
C GLN A 458 40.00 -47.99 -168.32
N THR A 459 39.25 -48.92 -167.70
CA THR A 459 39.36 -50.36 -167.96
C THR A 459 38.75 -50.70 -169.32
N GLU A 460 37.58 -50.16 -169.67
CA GLU A 460 36.99 -50.29 -171.01
C GLU A 460 37.92 -49.72 -172.11
N GLN A 461 38.60 -48.60 -171.84
CA GLN A 461 39.63 -48.07 -172.75
C GLN A 461 40.83 -49.02 -172.88
N SER A 462 41.32 -49.57 -171.75
CA SER A 462 42.41 -50.54 -171.74
C SER A 462 42.05 -51.81 -172.53
N GLU A 463 40.85 -52.37 -172.32
CA GLU A 463 40.34 -53.53 -173.05
C GLU A 463 40.16 -53.24 -174.55
N SER A 464 39.69 -52.03 -174.91
CA SER A 464 39.63 -51.59 -176.31
C SER A 464 41.01 -51.57 -176.98
N PHE A 465 42.06 -51.11 -176.28
CA PHE A 465 43.43 -51.17 -176.78
C PHE A 465 44.00 -52.61 -176.78
N GLN A 466 43.61 -53.45 -175.82
CA GLN A 466 43.98 -54.87 -175.75
C GLN A 466 43.49 -55.63 -177.00
N VAL A 467 42.22 -55.45 -177.38
CA VAL A 467 41.63 -56.06 -178.59
C VAL A 467 42.31 -55.57 -179.86
N GLN A 468 42.69 -54.29 -179.93
CA GLN A 468 43.45 -53.74 -181.06
C GLN A 468 44.86 -54.37 -181.16
N LEU A 469 45.52 -54.62 -180.03
CA LEU A 469 46.83 -55.29 -179.98
C LEU A 469 46.75 -56.76 -180.44
N GLU A 470 45.75 -57.53 -180.00
CA GLU A 470 45.57 -58.93 -180.44
C GLU A 470 45.30 -59.04 -181.95
N HIS A 471 44.54 -58.08 -182.51
CA HIS A 471 44.26 -58.03 -183.94
C HIS A 471 45.52 -57.72 -184.78
N LEU A 472 46.46 -56.95 -184.23
CA LEU A 472 47.77 -56.70 -184.85
C LEU A 472 48.72 -57.89 -184.68
N GLN A 473 48.80 -58.50 -183.49
CA GLN A 473 49.62 -59.69 -183.24
C GLN A 473 49.24 -60.85 -184.17
N SER A 474 47.94 -61.05 -184.42
CA SER A 474 47.43 -62.10 -185.31
C SER A 474 47.94 -62.00 -186.76
N ARG A 475 48.37 -60.81 -187.21
CA ARG A 475 48.91 -60.60 -188.57
C ARG A 475 50.42 -60.82 -188.67
N LEU A 476 51.18 -60.76 -187.59
CA LEU A 476 52.65 -60.85 -187.59
C LEU A 476 53.18 -62.29 -187.39
N ARG A 477 52.42 -63.29 -187.84
CA ARG A 477 52.69 -64.73 -187.60
C ARG A 477 53.61 -65.39 -188.65
N ARG A 478 54.57 -64.66 -189.22
CA ARG A 478 55.58 -65.19 -190.17
C ARG A 478 56.95 -64.51 -189.99
N GLN A 479 58.00 -65.33 -190.07
CA GLN A 479 59.44 -65.00 -190.18
C GLN A 479 60.25 -64.71 -188.88
N GLN A 480 61.00 -65.77 -188.47
CA GLN A 480 62.30 -65.80 -187.77
C GLN A 480 62.44 -65.56 -186.24
N SER A 481 63.11 -66.56 -185.62
CA SER A 481 64.06 -66.55 -184.46
C SER A 481 63.64 -66.13 -183.03
N THR A 482 63.92 -67.05 -182.10
CA THR A 482 64.24 -66.90 -180.66
C THR A 482 65.63 -66.24 -180.42
N PRO A 483 66.15 -65.91 -179.20
CA PRO A 483 65.75 -66.36 -177.83
C PRO A 483 65.91 -65.34 -176.64
N LEU A 484 65.63 -65.82 -175.41
CA LEU A 484 66.33 -65.59 -174.11
C LEU A 484 66.63 -64.17 -173.50
N PHE A 485 66.07 -64.00 -172.28
CA PHE A 485 66.73 -63.60 -171.00
C PHE A 485 66.95 -62.11 -170.58
N GLY A 486 66.61 -61.82 -169.30
CA GLY A 486 66.95 -60.58 -168.55
C GLY A 486 65.72 -59.86 -167.95
N LYS A 487 65.79 -59.15 -166.80
CA LYS A 487 66.83 -59.05 -165.74
C LYS A 487 66.21 -58.43 -164.45
N MET A 488 66.82 -58.62 -163.27
CA MET A 488 66.33 -58.08 -161.99
C MET A 488 66.72 -56.61 -161.73
N ARG A 489 65.94 -55.90 -160.89
CA ARG A 489 66.32 -55.38 -159.53
C ARG A 489 65.74 -53.97 -159.20
N SER A 490 65.56 -53.73 -157.89
CA SER A 490 65.42 -52.44 -157.18
C SER A 490 64.03 -51.80 -157.13
N THR A 491 63.57 -51.10 -156.07
CA THR A 491 63.69 -51.13 -154.57
C THR A 491 63.37 -49.73 -154.03
N ARG A 492 62.97 -49.62 -152.74
CA ARG A 492 62.75 -48.38 -151.92
C ARG A 492 61.36 -47.73 -152.08
N PHE A 493 60.75 -47.11 -151.06
CA PHE A 493 61.19 -46.89 -149.65
C PHE A 493 59.98 -46.73 -148.69
N GLY A 494 59.89 -47.58 -147.64
CA GLY A 494 59.17 -47.47 -146.33
C GLY A 494 57.91 -46.61 -146.15
N PRO A 495 57.56 -46.22 -144.90
CA PRO A 495 57.77 -46.87 -143.59
C PRO A 495 56.41 -47.47 -143.06
N ASP A 496 56.22 -48.13 -141.91
CA ASP A 496 56.67 -47.95 -140.50
C ASP A 496 56.25 -46.58 -139.90
N ASP A 497 55.96 -46.38 -138.60
CA ASP A 497 55.58 -47.24 -137.45
C ASP A 497 55.22 -46.28 -136.25
N THR A 498 54.96 -46.82 -135.04
CA THR A 498 55.17 -46.27 -133.68
C THR A 498 54.06 -45.49 -132.94
N GLY A 499 53.91 -45.87 -131.66
CA GLY A 499 53.51 -45.01 -130.52
C GLY A 499 52.07 -45.17 -129.99
N ASP A 500 51.81 -45.20 -128.68
CA ASP A 500 52.71 -45.33 -127.51
C ASP A 500 51.91 -45.76 -126.24
N GLY A 501 52.58 -46.35 -125.25
CA GLY A 501 52.05 -46.62 -123.90
C GLY A 501 51.11 -47.84 -123.74
N THR A 502 51.05 -48.52 -122.59
CA THR A 502 51.79 -48.36 -121.32
C THR A 502 52.12 -49.72 -120.70
N SER A 503 53.24 -49.82 -119.98
CA SER A 503 53.68 -51.04 -119.29
C SER A 503 53.11 -51.15 -117.86
N ASP A 504 53.10 -52.38 -117.33
CA ASP A 504 53.36 -52.70 -115.90
C ASP A 504 54.73 -52.13 -115.45
N PRO A 505 55.08 -52.00 -114.14
CA PRO A 505 54.60 -52.87 -113.06
C PRO A 505 54.43 -52.21 -111.65
N ASP A 506 54.20 -53.10 -110.67
CA ASP A 506 54.70 -53.11 -109.28
C ASP A 506 54.09 -52.22 -108.17
N GLU A 507 54.34 -52.75 -106.97
CA GLU A 507 53.86 -52.48 -105.61
C GLU A 507 54.29 -51.10 -105.07
N ASP A 508 53.53 -50.51 -104.12
CA ASP A 508 53.98 -50.50 -102.70
C ASP A 508 52.99 -49.95 -101.65
N GLU A 509 53.24 -50.42 -100.41
CA GLU A 509 52.86 -50.00 -99.04
C GLU A 509 51.51 -49.36 -98.59
N ASP A 510 51.12 -49.78 -97.37
CA ASP A 510 50.15 -49.18 -96.44
C ASP A 510 50.43 -47.70 -96.06
N LEU A 511 49.42 -46.98 -95.54
CA LEU A 511 49.37 -46.61 -94.10
C LEU A 511 48.19 -45.68 -93.70
N GLN A 512 47.27 -46.25 -92.90
CA GLN A 512 46.73 -45.73 -91.62
C GLN A 512 46.16 -44.30 -91.44
N ILE A 513 45.01 -44.26 -90.72
CA ILE A 513 44.55 -43.20 -89.78
C ILE A 513 43.98 -41.91 -90.48
N GLN A 514 42.88 -41.26 -90.06
CA GLN A 514 42.26 -41.11 -88.72
C GLN A 514 40.71 -41.07 -88.71
N VAL A 515 40.14 -41.22 -87.51
CA VAL A 515 38.71 -41.16 -87.11
C VAL A 515 38.25 -39.70 -86.93
N PRO A 516 37.04 -39.30 -87.38
CA PRO A 516 35.87 -39.21 -86.47
C PRO A 516 34.75 -40.22 -86.73
#